data_AF-A0A7W1HTE9-F1
#
_entry.id   AF-A0A7W1HTE9-F1
#
_cell.length_a   1.000
_cell.length_b   1.000
_cell.length_c   1.000
_cell.angle_alpha   90.00
_cell.angle_beta   90.00
_cell.angle_gamma   90.00
#
_symmetry.space_group_name_H-M   'P 1'
#
loop_
_entity.id
_entity.type
_entity.pdbx_description
1 polymer ?
#
loop_
_entity_poly.entity_id
_entity_poly.type
_entity_poly.pdbx_seq_one_letter_code
_entity_poly.pdbx_strand_id
1 'polypeptide(L)'
;MDMLRFHELTKHTPASVRRSARALDWSNKPHPFKEYVDLEPIPLPPPSSDTAFPATEAIIGRGPDVGRPLDLPEVARLLVLGAGVLRERLFADGERLYFRTYACAGALYPIELYVACSEIDDLASGLYHFHPRERALRRVGTNDPRPYLSRACGHRDAVAGAPLAFVLT
;
A
#
# COMPACT_ATOMS: atom_id res chain seq x y z
N MET A 1 -15.98 -19.25 11.17
CA MET A 1 -16.51 -18.16 12.01
C MET A 1 -17.26 -17.23 11.09
N ASP A 2 -18.56 -17.03 11.31
CA ASP A 2 -19.37 -16.14 10.46
C ASP A 2 -19.20 -14.65 10.85
N MET A 3 -19.72 -13.76 10.00
CA MET A 3 -19.59 -12.30 10.16
C MET A 3 -20.25 -11.78 11.44
N LEU A 4 -21.42 -12.30 11.81
CA LEU A 4 -22.15 -11.86 13.00
C LEU A 4 -21.39 -12.25 14.26
N ARG A 5 -20.88 -13.49 14.31
CA ARG A 5 -20.06 -13.96 15.42
C ARG A 5 -18.75 -13.18 15.54
N PHE A 6 -18.13 -12.81 14.42
CA PHE A 6 -16.96 -11.92 14.44
C PHE A 6 -17.30 -10.56 15.03
N HIS A 7 -18.39 -9.93 14.57
CA HIS A 7 -18.83 -8.64 15.08
C HIS A 7 -19.13 -8.69 16.60
N GLU A 8 -19.85 -9.71 17.05
CA GLU A 8 -20.19 -9.87 18.47
C GLU A 8 -18.94 -10.09 19.35
N LEU A 9 -17.91 -10.75 18.82
CA LEU A 9 -16.66 -11.02 19.55
C LEU A 9 -15.68 -9.85 19.57
N THR A 10 -15.72 -8.96 18.57
CA THR A 10 -14.75 -7.85 18.45
C THR A 10 -15.29 -6.48 18.85
N LYS A 11 -16.61 -6.31 18.99
CA LYS A 11 -17.18 -5.06 19.52
C LYS A 11 -16.81 -4.85 20.98
N HIS A 12 -16.72 -3.59 21.38
CA HIS A 12 -16.42 -3.21 22.75
C HIS A 12 -17.65 -2.66 23.48
N THR A 13 -17.72 -2.93 24.78
CA THR A 13 -18.63 -2.25 25.73
C THR A 13 -17.80 -1.47 26.75
N PRO A 14 -18.35 -0.46 27.43
CA PRO A 14 -17.63 0.24 28.49
C PRO A 14 -17.06 -0.71 29.56
N ALA A 15 -17.78 -1.78 29.89
CA ALA A 15 -17.34 -2.81 30.83
C ALA A 15 -16.18 -3.65 30.28
N SER A 16 -16.17 -4.02 28.99
CA SER A 16 -15.09 -4.82 28.40
C SER A 16 -13.78 -4.03 28.33
N VAL A 17 -13.83 -2.75 27.95
CA VAL A 17 -12.63 -1.89 27.89
C VAL A 17 -12.00 -1.73 29.26
N ARG A 18 -12.81 -1.47 30.31
CA ARG A 18 -12.31 -1.31 31.69
C ARG A 18 -11.73 -2.59 32.29
N ARG A 19 -12.24 -3.76 31.89
CA ARG A 19 -11.75 -5.06 32.38
C ARG A 19 -10.55 -5.59 31.59
N SER A 20 -10.31 -5.10 30.37
CA SER A 20 -9.33 -5.66 29.44
C SER A 20 -8.07 -4.82 29.32
N ALA A 21 -7.46 -4.43 30.44
CA ALA A 21 -6.12 -3.85 30.44
C ALA A 21 -5.09 -4.96 30.18
N ARG A 22 -4.81 -5.24 28.90
CA ARG A 22 -3.66 -6.06 28.50
C ARG A 22 -2.47 -5.14 28.25
N ALA A 23 -1.34 -5.43 28.89
CA ALA A 23 -0.10 -4.78 28.55
C ALA A 23 0.38 -5.24 27.16
N LEU A 24 1.09 -4.36 26.45
CA LEU A 24 1.75 -4.71 25.21
C LEU A 24 3.04 -5.49 25.50
N ASP A 25 3.29 -6.54 24.73
CA ASP A 25 4.58 -7.22 24.70
C ASP A 25 5.49 -6.53 23.68
N TRP A 26 6.36 -5.65 24.19
CA TRP A 26 7.28 -4.88 23.36
C TRP A 26 8.42 -5.70 22.77
N SER A 27 8.73 -6.86 23.35
CA SER A 27 9.79 -7.73 22.84
C SER A 27 9.41 -8.37 21.50
N ASN A 28 8.11 -8.48 21.22
CA ASN A 28 7.54 -9.03 19.99
C ASN A 28 7.00 -7.94 19.05
N LYS A 29 7.51 -6.71 19.14
CA LYS A 29 7.08 -5.63 18.25
C LYS A 29 7.52 -5.95 16.81
N PRO A 30 6.61 -6.00 15.81
CA PRO A 30 6.98 -6.25 14.43
C PRO A 30 7.85 -5.12 13.84
N HIS A 31 8.71 -5.48 12.90
CA HIS A 31 9.39 -4.49 12.07
C HIS A 31 8.37 -3.70 11.23
N PRO A 32 8.53 -2.37 11.07
CA PRO A 32 7.56 -1.51 10.40
C PRO A 32 7.56 -1.63 8.85
N PHE A 33 8.43 -2.48 8.29
CA PHE A 33 8.56 -2.71 6.86
C PHE A 33 8.91 -4.17 6.59
N LYS A 34 8.35 -4.73 5.52
CA LYS A 34 8.88 -5.95 4.91
C LYS A 34 10.13 -5.64 4.08
N GLU A 35 11.19 -6.42 4.28
CA GLU A 35 12.45 -6.28 3.55
C GLU A 35 12.72 -7.53 2.69
N TYR A 36 13.11 -7.32 1.42
CA TYR A 36 13.62 -8.35 0.52
C TYR A 36 15.10 -8.10 0.31
N VAL A 37 15.95 -8.77 1.10
CA VAL A 37 17.39 -8.50 1.17
C VAL A 37 18.17 -8.93 -0.07
N ASP A 38 17.69 -9.94 -0.79
CA ASP A 38 18.40 -10.53 -1.94
C ASP A 38 17.89 -10.02 -3.31
N LEU A 39 16.96 -9.06 -3.32
CA LEU A 39 16.38 -8.50 -4.55
C LEU A 39 16.87 -7.08 -4.77
N GLU A 40 17.39 -6.76 -5.95
CA GLU A 40 17.86 -5.42 -6.28
C GLU A 40 16.73 -4.36 -6.29
N PRO A 41 16.99 -3.11 -5.85
CA PRO A 41 15.99 -2.06 -5.84
C PRO A 41 15.87 -1.44 -7.22
N ILE A 42 14.64 -1.20 -7.64
CA ILE A 42 14.33 -0.27 -8.72
C ILE A 42 13.90 1.05 -8.05
N PRO A 43 14.79 2.06 -7.94
CA PRO A 43 14.45 3.32 -7.30
C PRO A 43 13.36 4.03 -8.09
N LEU A 44 12.37 4.58 -7.39
CA LEU A 44 11.32 5.36 -8.01
C LEU A 44 11.75 6.83 -8.12
N PRO A 45 11.46 7.50 -9.25
CA PRO A 45 11.68 8.94 -9.36
C PRO A 45 10.85 9.69 -8.30
N PRO A 46 11.28 10.90 -7.89
CA PRO A 46 10.47 11.75 -7.04
C PRO A 46 9.09 11.98 -7.67
N PRO A 47 7.98 11.81 -6.93
CA PRO A 47 6.66 12.02 -7.49
C PRO A 47 6.49 13.50 -7.86
N SER A 48 5.73 13.78 -8.92
CA SER A 48 5.35 15.17 -9.20
C SER A 48 4.49 15.72 -8.05
N SER A 49 4.76 16.95 -7.65
CA SER A 49 4.03 17.67 -6.60
C SER A 49 2.75 18.34 -7.11
N ASP A 50 2.29 17.97 -8.31
CA ASP A 50 1.06 18.50 -8.89
C ASP A 50 -0.16 17.87 -8.20
N THR A 51 -0.56 18.53 -7.10
CA THR A 51 -1.75 18.27 -6.31
C THR A 51 -2.65 19.51 -6.26
N ALA A 52 -2.57 20.38 -7.28
CA ALA A 52 -3.36 21.62 -7.33
C ALA A 52 -4.84 21.37 -7.63
N PHE A 53 -5.18 20.16 -8.10
CA PHE A 53 -6.55 19.79 -8.40
C PHE A 53 -7.42 19.74 -7.11
N PRO A 54 -8.60 20.39 -7.09
CA PRO A 54 -9.45 20.40 -5.89
C PRO A 54 -9.85 18.99 -5.45
N ALA A 55 -9.55 18.66 -4.19
CA ALA A 55 -9.86 17.35 -3.60
C ALA A 55 -11.37 17.03 -3.65
N THR A 56 -12.23 18.05 -3.51
CA THR A 56 -13.69 17.89 -3.58
C THR A 56 -14.16 17.45 -4.95
N GLU A 57 -13.57 17.98 -6.03
CA GLU A 57 -13.88 17.56 -7.41
C GLU A 57 -13.37 16.14 -7.69
N ALA A 58 -12.20 15.78 -7.15
CA ALA A 58 -11.64 14.43 -7.29
C ALA A 58 -12.53 13.37 -6.63
N ILE A 59 -13.05 13.66 -5.43
CA ILE A 59 -13.91 12.74 -4.66
C ILE A 59 -15.21 12.44 -5.41
N ILE A 60 -15.77 13.42 -6.13
CA ILE A 60 -17.01 13.22 -6.91
C ILE A 60 -16.73 12.74 -8.35
N GLY A 61 -15.49 12.37 -8.67
CA GLY A 61 -15.12 11.77 -9.95
C GLY A 61 -15.03 12.76 -11.12
N ARG A 62 -14.93 14.07 -10.86
CA ARG A 62 -14.79 15.10 -11.91
C ARG A 62 -13.34 15.48 -12.18
N GLY A 63 -12.44 14.52 -12.01
CA GLY A 63 -11.03 14.69 -12.32
C GLY A 63 -10.82 15.01 -13.81
N PRO A 64 -9.79 15.79 -14.15
CA PRO A 64 -9.41 15.96 -15.55
C PRO A 64 -9.00 14.62 -16.13
N ASP A 65 -9.49 14.29 -17.33
CA ASP A 65 -8.87 13.26 -18.15
C ASP A 65 -7.57 13.84 -18.70
N VAL A 66 -6.49 13.61 -17.95
CA VAL A 66 -5.17 14.17 -18.25
C VAL A 66 -4.42 13.38 -19.33
N GLY A 67 -4.98 12.27 -19.82
CA GLY A 67 -4.36 11.43 -20.84
C GLY A 67 -2.91 11.03 -20.53
N ARG A 68 -2.51 11.02 -19.25
CA ARG A 68 -1.14 10.75 -18.85
C ARG A 68 -0.82 9.29 -19.19
N PRO A 69 0.25 9.01 -19.95
CA PRO A 69 0.69 7.64 -20.16
C PRO A 69 1.04 7.04 -18.79
N LEU A 70 0.74 5.76 -18.61
CA LEU A 70 1.19 5.05 -17.43
C LEU A 70 2.64 4.64 -17.68
N ASP A 71 3.56 5.41 -17.11
CA ASP A 71 5.02 5.18 -17.13
C ASP A 71 5.56 5.04 -15.69
N LEU A 72 6.85 4.73 -15.54
CA LEU A 72 7.46 4.60 -14.21
C LEU A 72 7.28 5.86 -13.32
N PRO A 73 7.42 7.10 -13.81
CA PRO A 73 7.05 8.31 -13.07
C PRO A 73 5.61 8.37 -12.55
N GLU A 74 4.61 8.02 -13.36
CA GLU A 74 3.21 8.03 -12.92
C GLU A 74 2.94 6.89 -11.93
N VAL A 75 3.55 5.71 -12.13
CA VAL A 75 3.52 4.61 -11.14
C VAL A 75 4.15 5.07 -9.80
N ALA A 76 5.29 5.74 -9.85
CA ALA A 76 5.95 6.31 -8.67
C ALA A 76 5.05 7.32 -7.96
N ARG A 77 4.37 8.18 -8.71
CA ARG A 77 3.41 9.14 -8.17
C ARG A 77 2.27 8.45 -7.43
N LEU A 78 1.64 7.44 -8.04
CA LEU A 78 0.56 6.68 -7.40
C LEU A 78 1.03 5.99 -6.11
N LEU A 79 2.18 5.33 -6.13
CA LEU A 79 2.73 4.61 -4.99
C LEU A 79 3.13 5.54 -3.85
N VAL A 80 3.88 6.60 -4.15
CA VAL A 80 4.43 7.50 -3.12
C VAL A 80 3.33 8.38 -2.51
N LEU A 81 2.41 8.92 -3.32
CA LEU A 81 1.29 9.70 -2.79
C LEU A 81 0.23 8.82 -2.13
N GLY A 82 0.01 7.60 -2.61
CA GLY A 82 -1.02 6.68 -2.09
C GLY A 82 -0.59 5.88 -0.85
N ALA A 83 0.67 5.46 -0.77
CA ALA A 83 1.16 4.56 0.29
C ALA A 83 2.58 4.88 0.81
N GLY A 84 3.18 6.00 0.43
CA GLY A 84 4.54 6.37 0.83
C GLY A 84 4.67 6.76 2.32
N VAL A 85 5.92 6.92 2.77
CA VAL A 85 6.21 7.59 4.06
C VAL A 85 6.00 9.10 3.89
N LEU A 86 5.09 9.67 4.68
CA LEU A 86 4.84 11.10 4.76
C LEU A 86 5.77 11.80 5.76
N ARG A 87 6.01 11.18 6.93
CA ARG A 87 6.81 11.78 8.00
C ARG A 87 7.41 10.72 8.91
N GLU A 88 8.68 10.87 9.25
CA GLU A 88 9.35 10.12 10.31
C GLU A 88 9.34 10.94 11.61
N ARG A 89 9.04 10.31 12.74
CA ARG A 89 9.10 10.94 14.07
C ARG A 89 9.85 10.05 15.05
N LEU A 90 10.88 10.61 15.67
CA LEU A 90 11.59 10.02 16.80
C LEU A 90 10.95 10.53 18.11
N PHE A 91 10.65 9.63 19.02
CA PHE A 91 10.13 9.94 20.35
C PHE A 91 11.24 9.93 21.40
N ALA A 92 10.96 10.48 22.58
CA ALA A 92 11.95 10.66 23.65
C ALA A 92 12.49 9.34 24.21
N ASP A 93 11.71 8.26 24.08
CA ASP A 93 12.07 6.88 24.43
C ASP A 93 12.88 6.16 23.34
N GLY A 94 13.20 6.85 22.24
CA GLY A 94 13.91 6.29 21.09
C GLY A 94 13.01 5.58 20.09
N GLU A 95 11.70 5.48 20.34
CA GLU A 95 10.76 4.89 19.39
C GLU A 95 10.69 5.73 18.11
N ARG A 96 10.63 5.05 16.97
CA ARG A 96 10.47 5.70 15.67
C ARG A 96 9.21 5.27 14.96
N LEU A 97 8.39 6.25 14.57
CA LEU A 97 7.18 6.03 13.78
C LEU A 97 7.34 6.63 12.38
N TYR A 98 6.84 5.88 11.40
CA TYR A 98 6.82 6.24 9.99
C TYR A 98 5.38 6.47 9.58
N PHE A 99 4.91 7.72 9.69
CA PHE A 99 3.57 8.07 9.25
C PHE A 99 3.45 7.90 7.74
N ARG A 100 2.40 7.22 7.28
CA ARG A 100 2.10 7.04 5.86
C ARG A 100 1.23 8.18 5.34
N THR A 101 1.05 8.22 4.03
CA THR A 101 0.08 9.11 3.38
C THR A 101 -1.39 8.71 3.63
N TYR A 102 -1.63 7.57 4.29
CA TYR A 102 -2.94 7.15 4.78
C TYR A 102 -2.94 6.95 6.30
N ALA A 103 -4.11 7.09 6.93
CA ALA A 103 -4.28 6.85 8.36
C ALA A 103 -4.42 5.35 8.66
N CYS A 104 -3.84 4.89 9.76
CA CYS A 104 -3.96 3.51 10.23
C CYS A 104 -4.04 3.48 11.76
N ALA A 105 -4.89 2.59 12.31
CA ALA A 105 -5.03 2.42 13.74
C ALA A 105 -3.68 2.08 14.39
N GLY A 106 -3.28 2.87 15.40
CA GLY A 106 -2.01 2.71 16.09
C GLY A 106 -0.76 2.99 15.25
N ALA A 107 -0.91 3.52 14.02
CA ALA A 107 0.20 3.73 13.07
C ALA A 107 1.04 2.45 12.82
N LEU A 108 0.38 1.28 12.80
CA LEU A 108 1.03 -0.02 12.66
C LEU A 108 1.22 -0.47 11.21
N TYR A 109 0.40 0.05 10.29
CA TYR A 109 0.49 -0.18 8.83
C TYR A 109 0.68 -1.65 8.43
N PRO A 110 -0.29 -2.54 8.74
CA PRO A 110 -0.14 -3.98 8.51
C PRO A 110 -0.24 -4.40 7.04
N ILE A 111 -0.55 -3.46 6.14
CA ILE A 111 -0.80 -3.75 4.73
C ILE A 111 0.44 -3.47 3.90
N GLU A 112 0.85 -4.47 3.12
CA GLU A 112 1.89 -4.34 2.10
C GLU A 112 1.27 -4.10 0.72
N LEU A 113 1.96 -3.33 -0.12
CA LEU A 113 1.51 -2.97 -1.46
C LEU A 113 2.39 -3.62 -2.52
N TYR A 114 1.74 -4.37 -3.42
CA TYR A 114 2.39 -4.96 -4.58
C TYR A 114 1.82 -4.39 -5.88
N VAL A 115 2.67 -4.33 -6.90
CA VAL A 115 2.34 -3.89 -8.25
C VAL A 115 2.43 -5.10 -9.18
N ALA A 116 1.30 -5.45 -9.77
CA ALA A 116 1.17 -6.46 -10.80
C ALA A 116 0.98 -5.75 -12.14
N CYS A 117 1.96 -5.80 -13.05
CA CYS A 117 1.89 -5.02 -14.29
C CYS A 117 2.25 -5.81 -15.54
N SER A 118 1.69 -5.35 -16.67
CA SER A 118 2.29 -5.59 -17.99
C SER A 118 3.65 -4.92 -18.09
N GLU A 119 4.27 -5.06 -19.25
CA GLU A 119 5.28 -4.11 -19.67
C GLU A 119 4.68 -2.69 -19.66
N ILE A 120 5.38 -1.80 -18.99
CA ILE A 120 5.16 -0.37 -18.86
C ILE A 120 6.51 0.28 -19.21
N ASP A 121 6.51 1.49 -19.75
CA ASP A 121 7.77 2.18 -20.06
C ASP A 121 8.66 2.27 -18.82
N ASP A 122 9.90 1.79 -18.96
CA ASP A 122 10.90 1.64 -17.89
C ASP A 122 10.52 0.69 -16.73
N LEU A 123 9.51 -0.17 -16.92
CA LEU A 123 9.11 -1.19 -15.94
C LEU A 123 8.65 -2.48 -16.65
N ALA A 124 9.51 -3.50 -16.61
CA ALA A 124 9.18 -4.81 -17.17
C ALA A 124 7.91 -5.43 -16.56
N SER A 125 7.26 -6.34 -17.29
CA SER A 125 6.12 -7.09 -16.74
C SER A 125 6.53 -7.92 -15.52
N GLY A 126 5.68 -7.96 -14.50
CA GLY A 126 5.95 -8.80 -13.34
C GLY A 126 5.14 -8.44 -12.11
N LEU A 127 5.58 -9.01 -10.98
CA LEU A 127 5.08 -8.68 -9.65
C LEU A 127 6.19 -7.97 -8.87
N TYR A 128 5.86 -6.82 -8.31
CA TYR A 128 6.79 -5.98 -7.57
C TYR A 128 6.25 -5.69 -6.18
N HIS A 129 7.11 -5.71 -5.16
CA HIS A 129 6.82 -5.17 -3.84
C HIS A 129 7.26 -3.70 -3.78
N PHE A 130 6.39 -2.82 -3.28
CA PHE A 130 6.75 -1.42 -3.04
C PHE A 130 7.32 -1.26 -1.63
N HIS A 131 8.56 -0.78 -1.53
CA HIS A 131 9.19 -0.41 -0.27
C HIS A 131 8.98 1.08 0.02
N PRO A 132 8.08 1.46 0.94
CA PRO A 132 7.64 2.85 1.07
C PRO A 132 8.66 3.82 1.71
N ARG A 133 9.62 3.33 2.52
CA ARG A 133 10.72 4.17 3.06
C ARG A 133 11.75 4.52 1.99
N GLU A 134 12.24 3.49 1.30
CA GLU A 134 13.24 3.61 0.23
C GLU A 134 12.67 4.25 -1.04
N ARG A 135 11.34 4.22 -1.21
CA ARG A 135 10.65 4.60 -2.45
C ARG A 135 11.22 3.80 -3.63
N ALA A 136 11.18 2.49 -3.50
CA ALA A 136 11.72 1.57 -4.49
C ALA A 136 10.77 0.38 -4.72
N LEU A 137 10.89 -0.24 -5.89
CA LEU A 137 10.24 -1.51 -6.20
C LEU A 137 11.26 -2.64 -6.10
N ARG A 138 10.83 -3.80 -5.58
CA ARG A 138 11.58 -5.07 -5.63
C ARG A 138 10.81 -6.04 -6.51
N ARG A 139 11.41 -6.54 -7.59
CA ARG A 139 10.74 -7.51 -8.48
C ARG A 139 10.74 -8.90 -7.84
N VAL A 140 9.60 -9.30 -7.29
CA VAL A 140 9.42 -10.59 -6.58
C VAL A 140 8.99 -11.71 -7.53
N GLY A 141 8.52 -11.38 -8.74
CA GLY A 141 8.18 -12.34 -9.78
C GLY A 141 8.32 -11.76 -11.17
N THR A 142 8.83 -12.58 -12.11
CA THR A 142 9.10 -12.17 -13.50
C THR A 142 7.95 -12.47 -14.47
N ASN A 143 7.07 -13.41 -14.12
CA ASN A 143 5.89 -13.72 -14.92
C ASN A 143 4.80 -12.66 -14.72
N ASP A 144 4.00 -12.39 -15.75
CA ASP A 144 2.81 -11.55 -15.63
C ASP A 144 1.79 -12.19 -14.66
N PRO A 145 1.53 -11.57 -13.49
CA PRO A 145 0.63 -12.14 -12.50
C PRO A 145 -0.85 -11.85 -12.81
N ARG A 146 -1.16 -10.95 -13.75
CA ARG A 146 -2.53 -10.45 -13.99
C ARG A 146 -3.52 -11.53 -14.43
N PRO A 147 -3.18 -12.54 -15.25
CA PRO A 147 -4.09 -13.64 -15.56
C PRO A 147 -4.52 -14.44 -14.32
N TYR A 148 -3.59 -14.65 -13.37
CA TYR A 148 -3.89 -15.32 -12.10
C TYR A 148 -4.79 -14.45 -11.21
N LEU A 149 -4.53 -13.15 -11.16
CA LEU A 149 -5.37 -12.19 -10.45
C LEU A 149 -6.78 -12.12 -11.05
N SER A 150 -6.90 -12.05 -12.37
CA SER A 150 -8.21 -12.06 -13.05
C SER A 150 -9.01 -13.29 -12.69
N ARG A 151 -8.39 -14.49 -12.72
CA ARG A 151 -9.03 -15.73 -12.27
C ARG A 151 -9.47 -15.67 -10.81
N ALA A 152 -8.60 -15.18 -9.92
CA ALA A 152 -8.92 -15.04 -8.49
C ALA A 152 -10.05 -14.04 -8.23
N CYS A 153 -10.18 -13.01 -9.07
CA CYS A 153 -11.26 -12.02 -9.02
C CYS A 153 -12.55 -12.46 -9.76
N GLY A 154 -12.65 -13.72 -10.20
CA GLY A 154 -13.83 -14.23 -10.90
C GLY A 154 -13.86 -13.88 -12.39
N HIS A 155 -12.70 -13.96 -13.06
CA HIS A 155 -12.53 -13.69 -14.49
C HIS A 155 -12.94 -12.28 -14.91
N ARG A 156 -12.49 -11.28 -14.16
CA ARG A 156 -12.78 -9.87 -14.49
C ARG A 156 -11.84 -9.38 -15.58
N ASP A 157 -12.39 -9.01 -16.72
CA ASP A 157 -11.65 -8.44 -17.85
C ASP A 157 -10.91 -7.15 -17.47
N ALA A 158 -11.49 -6.33 -16.59
CA ALA A 158 -10.85 -5.12 -16.09
C ALA A 158 -9.49 -5.40 -15.41
N VAL A 159 -9.31 -6.56 -14.77
CA VAL A 159 -8.03 -6.94 -14.14
C VAL A 159 -7.05 -7.50 -15.17
N ALA A 160 -7.54 -8.28 -16.14
CA ALA A 160 -6.69 -8.88 -17.18
C ALA A 160 -6.19 -7.82 -18.19
N GLY A 161 -7.04 -6.85 -18.55
CA GLY A 161 -6.74 -5.80 -19.52
C GLY A 161 -6.08 -4.56 -18.91
N ALA A 162 -6.08 -4.40 -17.58
CA ALA A 162 -5.41 -3.26 -16.96
C ALA A 162 -3.89 -3.36 -17.12
N PRO A 163 -3.19 -2.28 -17.52
CA PRO A 163 -1.72 -2.29 -17.62
C PRO A 163 -1.06 -2.50 -16.25
N LEU A 164 -1.77 -2.18 -15.16
CA LEU A 164 -1.32 -2.32 -13.79
C LEU A 164 -2.49 -2.62 -12.86
N ALA A 165 -2.25 -3.50 -11.88
CA ALA A 165 -3.13 -3.77 -10.76
C ALA A 165 -2.34 -3.68 -9.44
N PHE A 166 -2.93 -3.04 -8.43
CA PHE A 166 -2.40 -3.04 -7.08
C PHE A 166 -2.95 -4.24 -6.30
N VAL A 167 -2.08 -4.94 -5.58
CA VAL A 167 -2.44 -6.05 -4.68
C VAL A 167 -2.05 -5.63 -3.27
N LEU A 168 -3.05 -5.59 -2.38
CA LEU A 168 -2.87 -5.26 -0.97
C LEU A 168 -2.91 -6.57 -0.18
N THR A 169 -1.87 -6.82 0.63
CA THR A 169 -1.74 -8.05 1.42
C THR A 169 -1.60 -7.75 2.90
#